data_AF-A0A4R5XPX7-F1
#
_entry.id   AF-A0A4R5XPX7-F1
#
_cell.length_a   1.000
_cell.length_b   1.000
_cell.length_c   1.000
_cell.angle_alpha   90.00
_cell.angle_beta   90.00
_cell.angle_gamma   90.00
#
_symmetry.space_group_name_H-M   'P 1'
#
loop_
_entity.id
_entity.type
_entity.pdbx_description
1 polymer ?
#
loop_
_entity_poly.entity_id
_entity_poly.type
_entity_poly.pdbx_seq_one_letter_code
_entity_poly.pdbx_strand_id
1 'polypeptide(L)'
;MQKEALMDHTPRSPRGEMSTKGWVWTLLLLMIPLVNLVLLAVWAFGREGQKKNYSRASFIVAGILLAICGMVYLASIILGFSLN
;
A
#
# COMPACT_ATOMS: atom_id res chain seq x y z
N MET A 1 16.66 24.79 34.16
CA MET A 1 15.19 24.84 34.11
C MET A 1 14.66 25.43 32.80
N GLN A 2 14.67 26.76 32.54
CA GLN A 2 14.14 27.28 31.25
C GLN A 2 15.01 26.99 30.01
N LYS A 3 16.32 26.73 30.18
CA LYS A 3 17.25 26.46 29.07
C LYS A 3 17.09 25.05 28.47
N GLU A 4 16.49 24.12 29.21
CA GLU A 4 16.27 22.73 28.81
C GLU A 4 15.01 22.59 27.93
N ALA A 5 14.03 23.47 28.10
CA ALA A 5 12.82 23.54 27.25
C ALA A 5 13.09 24.14 25.85
N LEU A 6 14.23 24.80 25.64
CA LEU A 6 14.65 25.37 24.35
C LEU A 6 15.53 24.41 23.52
N MET A 7 15.89 23.23 24.07
CA MET A 7 16.81 22.29 23.40
C MET A 7 16.14 21.09 22.76
N ASP A 8 14.81 20.94 22.86
CA ASP A 8 14.06 19.98 22.02
C ASP A 8 13.59 20.61 20.71
N HIS A 9 14.50 21.29 20.04
CA HIS A 9 14.38 21.58 18.61
C HIS A 9 15.26 20.58 17.87
N THR A 10 15.20 19.29 18.22
CA THR A 10 15.73 18.29 17.29
C THR A 10 14.89 18.40 16.02
N PRO A 11 15.44 18.85 14.88
CA PRO A 11 14.69 18.80 13.65
C PRO A 11 14.37 17.33 13.44
N ARG A 12 13.09 16.97 13.57
CA ARG A 12 12.59 15.62 13.32
C ARG A 12 13.18 15.23 11.97
N SER A 13 14.16 14.33 11.97
CA SER A 13 14.95 14.05 10.77
C SER A 13 13.98 13.79 9.63
N PRO A 14 14.12 14.44 8.45
CA PRO A 14 13.23 14.20 7.32
C PRO A 14 13.21 12.69 7.12
N ARG A 15 12.09 12.04 7.46
CA ARG A 15 12.03 10.59 7.64
C ARG A 15 12.15 9.93 6.28
N GLY A 16 13.38 9.76 5.80
CA GLY A 16 13.74 9.06 4.55
C GLY A 16 12.64 9.16 3.50
N GLU A 17 12.21 10.38 3.18
CA GLU A 17 11.09 10.62 2.29
C GLU A 17 11.48 10.11 0.91
N MET A 18 10.62 9.32 0.28
CA MET A 18 10.89 8.79 -1.05
C MET A 18 10.93 9.94 -2.04
N SER A 19 12.05 10.06 -2.76
CA SER A 19 12.16 10.98 -3.89
C SER A 19 11.03 10.68 -4.90
N THR A 20 10.51 11.72 -5.56
CA THR A 20 9.46 11.62 -6.57
C THR A 20 9.79 10.60 -7.66
N LYS A 21 11.07 10.44 -8.03
CA LYS A 21 11.51 9.40 -8.98
C LYS A 21 11.24 7.98 -8.48
N GLY A 22 11.39 7.72 -7.17
CA GLY A 22 11.06 6.43 -6.56
C GLY A 22 9.56 6.13 -6.59
N TRP A 23 8.72 7.17 -6.44
CA TRP A 23 7.27 7.04 -6.58
C TRP A 23 6.84 6.71 -8.01
N VAL A 24 7.49 7.28 -9.02
CA VAL A 24 7.20 6.96 -10.43
C VAL A 24 7.45 5.48 -10.72
N TRP A 25 8.59 4.93 -10.28
CA TRP A 25 8.87 3.49 -10.41
C TRP A 25 7.85 2.64 -9.65
N THR A 26 7.49 3.05 -8.44
CA THR A 26 6.47 2.37 -7.62
C THR A 26 5.14 2.28 -8.36
N LEU A 27 4.65 3.40 -8.90
CA LEU A 27 3.39 3.45 -9.64
C LEU A 27 3.43 2.58 -10.90
N LEU A 28 4.58 2.50 -11.56
CA LEU A 28 4.78 1.62 -12.72
C LEU A 28 4.71 0.14 -12.34
N LEU A 29 5.30 -0.26 -11.20
CA LEU A 29 5.18 -1.62 -10.67
C LEU A 29 3.73 -1.94 -10.22
N LEU A 30 3.02 -0.95 -9.67
CA LEU A 30 1.61 -1.11 -9.25
C LEU A 30 0.65 -1.40 -10.41
N MET A 31 1.02 -1.06 -11.65
CA MET A 31 0.22 -1.41 -12.84
C MET A 31 0.14 -2.92 -13.09
N ILE A 32 1.10 -3.70 -12.56
CA ILE A 32 1.08 -5.15 -12.67
C ILE A 32 0.35 -5.72 -11.43
N PRO A 33 -0.83 -6.34 -11.58
CA PRO A 33 -1.69 -6.67 -10.44
C PRO A 33 -1.06 -7.65 -9.43
N LEU A 34 -0.30 -8.66 -9.89
CA LEU A 34 0.44 -9.55 -8.97
C LEU A 34 1.59 -8.84 -8.24
N VAL A 35 2.36 -8.01 -8.94
CA VAL A 35 3.50 -7.29 -8.35
C VAL A 35 3.01 -6.26 -7.35
N ASN A 36 1.88 -5.61 -7.61
CA ASN A 36 1.21 -4.71 -6.68
C ASN A 36 0.96 -5.39 -5.33
N LEU A 37 0.39 -6.60 -5.30
CA LEU A 37 0.16 -7.34 -4.06
C LEU A 37 1.46 -7.67 -3.31
N VAL A 38 2.47 -8.18 -4.01
CA VAL A 38 3.74 -8.57 -3.39
C VAL A 38 4.50 -7.35 -2.84
N LEU A 39 4.54 -6.26 -3.61
CA LEU A 39 5.21 -5.01 -3.21
C LEU A 39 4.56 -4.40 -1.97
N LEU A 40 3.23 -4.39 -1.94
CA LEU A 40 2.45 -3.93 -0.80
C LEU A 40 2.67 -4.81 0.44
N ALA A 41 2.75 -6.14 0.28
CA ALA A 41 3.07 -7.06 1.37
C ALA A 41 4.47 -6.80 1.93
N VAL A 42 5.49 -6.67 1.06
CA VAL A 42 6.88 -6.38 1.46
C VAL A 42 6.97 -5.07 2.25
N TRP A 43 6.22 -4.03 1.87
CA TRP A 43 6.18 -2.76 2.60
C TRP A 43 5.29 -2.77 3.84
N ALA A 44 4.23 -3.59 3.87
CA ALA A 44 3.38 -3.76 5.04
C ALA A 44 4.10 -4.47 6.19
N PHE A 45 4.98 -5.43 5.86
CA PHE A 45 5.81 -6.18 6.82
C PHE A 45 7.21 -5.56 7.05
N GLY A 46 7.55 -4.49 6.33
CA GLY A 46 8.82 -3.76 6.50
C GLY A 46 8.85 -2.77 7.68
N ARG A 47 10.02 -2.15 7.91
CA ARG A 47 10.27 -1.18 9.00
C ARG A 47 9.35 0.05 8.94
N GLU A 48 9.09 0.63 10.12
CA GLU A 48 8.16 1.74 10.30
C GLU A 48 8.59 3.04 9.59
N GLY A 49 7.65 3.66 8.85
CA GLY A 49 7.83 4.93 8.14
C GLY A 49 6.58 5.33 7.34
N GLN A 50 6.60 6.50 6.67
CA GLN A 50 5.48 7.00 5.85
C GLN A 50 5.03 5.98 4.78
N LYS A 51 5.97 5.17 4.29
CA LYS A 51 5.77 4.06 3.34
C LYS A 51 4.79 3.00 3.86
N LYS A 52 4.76 2.77 5.18
CA LYS A 52 3.92 1.75 5.83
C LYS A 52 2.43 2.12 5.79
N ASN A 53 2.08 3.41 5.92
CA ASN A 53 0.68 3.83 5.94
C ASN A 53 0.05 3.73 4.53
N TYR A 54 0.75 4.22 3.51
CA TYR A 54 0.32 4.09 2.10
C TYR A 54 0.19 2.61 1.70
N SER A 55 1.16 1.78 2.08
CA SER A 55 1.16 0.37 1.72
C SER A 55 0.05 -0.41 2.42
N ARG A 56 -0.22 -0.13 3.69
CA ARG A 56 -1.34 -0.75 4.42
C ARG A 56 -2.69 -0.36 3.82
N ALA A 57 -2.92 0.92 3.54
CA ALA A 57 -4.15 1.39 2.92
C ALA A 57 -4.36 0.75 1.54
N SER A 58 -3.31 0.76 0.71
CA SER A 58 -3.36 0.21 -0.65
C SER A 58 -3.50 -1.32 -0.65
N PHE A 59 -2.96 -2.04 0.33
CA PHE A 59 -3.14 -3.49 0.46
C PHE A 59 -4.57 -3.88 0.82
N ILE A 60 -5.20 -3.13 1.74
CA ILE A 60 -6.60 -3.35 2.09
C ILE A 60 -7.49 -3.08 0.88
N VAL A 61 -7.28 -1.98 0.15
CA VAL A 61 -8.05 -1.65 -1.06
C VAL A 61 -7.85 -2.71 -2.15
N ALA A 62 -6.61 -3.15 -2.39
CA ALA A 62 -6.31 -4.19 -3.38
C ALA A 62 -6.96 -5.53 -3.01
N GLY A 63 -6.93 -5.93 -1.73
CA GLY A 63 -7.59 -7.13 -1.24
C GLY A 63 -9.12 -7.08 -1.41
N ILE A 64 -9.73 -5.93 -1.12
CA ILE A 64 -11.18 -5.72 -1.32
C ILE A 64 -11.54 -5.82 -2.81
N LEU A 65 -10.78 -5.18 -3.70
CA LEU A 65 -11.04 -5.23 -5.14
C LEU A 65 -10.92 -6.65 -5.70
N LEU A 66 -9.90 -7.41 -5.27
CA LEU A 66 -9.74 -8.81 -5.65
C LEU A 66 -10.90 -9.67 -5.14
N ALA A 67 -11.34 -9.47 -3.90
CA ALA A 67 -12.48 -10.21 -3.34
C ALA A 67 -13.77 -9.93 -4.13
N ILE A 68 -14.03 -8.66 -4.48
CA ILE A 68 -15.19 -8.27 -5.29
C ILE A 68 -15.09 -8.89 -6.70
N CYS A 69 -13.95 -8.76 -7.38
CA CYS A 69 -13.76 -9.37 -8.70
C CYS A 69 -13.93 -10.89 -8.67
N GLY A 70 -13.37 -11.57 -7.66
CA GLY A 70 -13.51 -13.01 -7.48
C GLY A 70 -14.97 -13.41 -7.24
N MET A 71 -15.70 -12.66 -6.43
CA MET A 71 -17.11 -12.92 -6.15
C MET A 71 -17.99 -12.71 -7.40
N VAL A 72 -17.75 -11.65 -8.17
CA VAL A 72 -18.45 -11.40 -9.44
C VAL A 72 -18.13 -12.49 -10.46
N TYR A 73 -16.86 -12.90 -10.57
CA TYR A 73 -16.44 -13.97 -11.47
C TYR A 73 -17.11 -15.30 -11.12
N LEU A 74 -17.09 -15.69 -9.84
CA LEU A 74 -17.76 -16.90 -9.37
C LEU A 74 -19.27 -16.85 -9.61
N ALA A 75 -19.92 -15.73 -9.32
CA ALA A 75 -21.33 -15.54 -9.60
C ALA A 75 -21.64 -15.66 -11.10
N SER A 76 -20.79 -15.09 -11.97
CA SER A 76 -20.95 -15.19 -13.42
C SER A 76 -20.82 -16.63 -13.94
N ILE A 77 -19.91 -17.44 -13.35
CA ILE A 77 -19.78 -18.87 -13.69
C ILE A 77 -21.01 -19.64 -13.24
N ILE A 78 -21.49 -19.42 -12.01
CA ILE A 78 -22.67 -20.13 -11.47
C ILE A 78 -23.92 -19.79 -12.28
N LEU A 79 -24.12 -18.50 -12.61
CA LEU A 79 -25.25 -18.07 -13.45
C LEU A 79 -25.14 -18.63 -14.87
N GLY A 80 -23.95 -18.57 -15.48
CA GLY A 80 -23.72 -19.12 -16.82
C GLY A 80 -23.93 -20.63 -16.88
N PHE A 81 -23.50 -21.36 -15.85
CA PHE A 81 -23.73 -22.80 -15.71
C PHE A 81 -25.19 -23.13 -15.43
N SER A 82 -25.91 -22.28 -14.67
CA SER A 82 -27.33 -22.48 -14.36
C SER A 82 -28.26 -22.18 -15.54
N LEU A 83 -27.80 -21.41 -16.54
CA LEU A 83 -28.57 -21.02 -17.72
C LEU A 83 -28.34 -21.94 -18.94
N ASN A 84 -27.40 -22.87 -18.85
CA ASN A 84 -27.01 -23.80 -19.92
C ASN A 84 -27.46 -25.23 -19.58
#